data_AF-A0A8C6XL30-F1
#
_entry.id   AF-A0A8C6XL30-F1
#
_cell.length_a   1.000
_cell.length_b   1.000
_cell.length_c   1.000
_cell.angle_alpha   90.00
_cell.angle_beta   90.00
_cell.angle_gamma   90.00
#
_symmetry.space_group_name_H-M   'P 1'
#
loop_
_entity.id
_entity.type
_entity.pdbx_description
1 polymer ?
#
loop_
_entity_poly.entity_id
_entity_poly.type
_entity_poly.pdbx_seq_one_letter_code
_entity_poly.pdbx_strand_id
1 'polypeptide(L)'
;MSSGGGGGGVEEQSVGHESSGGSSLRTYPKLPVWVVEDHHDVLPFIYRAIGSKHLPVSNISFVHLDSHPDLLIPVDMPADTVFDKEALFSELSIENWIMPAVYAGHFSQVIWLHPAWAQQIEEGTHHFLVGKDTSTTTIR
;
A
#
# COMPACT_ATOMS: atom_id res chain seq x y z
N MET A 1 13.65 47.31 -49.91
CA MET A 1 14.68 46.83 -48.97
C MET A 1 14.01 46.78 -47.61
N SER A 2 13.30 45.69 -47.26
CA SER A 2 13.81 44.55 -46.46
C SER A 2 14.70 45.05 -45.32
N SER A 3 14.40 44.88 -44.04
CA SER A 3 14.13 43.66 -43.25
C SER A 3 13.97 44.15 -41.79
N GLY A 4 13.42 43.46 -40.79
CA GLY A 4 12.94 42.09 -40.59
C GLY A 4 12.48 42.00 -39.12
N GLY A 5 11.46 41.18 -38.86
CA GLY A 5 10.93 40.93 -37.53
C GLY A 5 11.78 39.95 -36.72
N GLY A 6 11.67 40.03 -35.39
CA GLY A 6 12.24 39.08 -34.45
C GLY A 6 11.30 38.91 -33.26
N GLY A 7 10.29 38.05 -33.41
CA GLY A 7 9.49 37.55 -32.31
C GLY A 7 10.17 36.31 -31.73
N GLY A 8 10.66 36.41 -30.49
CA GLY A 8 11.14 35.25 -29.73
C GLY A 8 9.96 34.51 -29.11
N GLY A 9 9.58 33.38 -29.70
CA GLY A 9 8.71 32.40 -29.07
C GLY A 9 9.53 31.55 -28.11
N VAL A 10 9.11 31.48 -26.86
CA VAL A 10 9.65 30.52 -25.87
C VAL A 10 8.87 29.22 -26.08
N GLU A 11 9.55 28.18 -26.56
CA GLU A 11 9.00 26.83 -26.68
C GLU A 11 8.82 26.23 -25.28
N GLU A 12 7.56 26.11 -24.86
CA GLU A 12 7.16 25.32 -23.71
C GLU A 12 7.25 23.83 -24.11
N GLN A 13 8.33 23.17 -23.70
CA GLN A 13 8.47 21.73 -23.86
C GLN A 13 7.52 21.03 -22.89
N SER A 14 6.40 20.54 -23.41
CA SER A 14 5.51 19.65 -22.67
C SER A 14 6.25 18.34 -22.37
N VAL A 15 6.57 18.10 -21.11
CA VAL A 15 7.07 16.82 -20.62
C VAL A 15 5.97 15.79 -20.81
N GLY A 16 6.14 14.90 -21.79
CA GLY A 16 5.26 13.77 -22.02
C GLY A 16 5.28 12.86 -20.80
N HIS A 17 4.14 12.69 -20.16
CA HIS A 17 3.94 11.62 -19.19
C HIS A 17 3.92 10.30 -19.97
N GLU A 18 5.00 9.54 -19.92
CA GLU A 18 5.01 8.18 -20.43
C GLU A 18 4.00 7.37 -19.63
N SER A 19 2.83 7.12 -20.22
CA SER A 19 1.89 6.14 -19.68
C SER A 19 2.54 4.77 -19.88
N SER A 20 3.18 4.26 -18.84
CA SER A 20 3.56 2.85 -18.81
C SER A 20 2.32 2.02 -19.12
N GLY A 21 2.40 1.18 -20.15
CA GLY A 21 1.26 0.43 -20.67
C GLY A 21 0.65 -0.47 -19.59
N GLY A 22 -0.44 0.00 -18.98
CA GLY A 22 -1.17 -0.74 -17.96
C GLY A 22 -1.86 -1.94 -18.61
N SER A 23 -1.31 -3.14 -18.44
CA SER A 23 -2.07 -4.35 -18.75
C SER A 23 -3.32 -4.37 -17.88
N SER A 24 -4.50 -4.49 -18.50
CA SER A 24 -5.77 -4.58 -17.78
C SER A 24 -5.73 -5.65 -16.70
N LEU A 25 -6.29 -5.35 -15.52
CA LEU A 25 -6.42 -6.33 -14.45
C LEU A 25 -7.23 -7.54 -14.92
N ARG A 26 -6.84 -8.72 -14.45
CA ARG A 26 -7.58 -9.96 -14.63
C ARG A 26 -8.74 -10.00 -13.66
N THR A 27 -9.78 -10.74 -14.02
CA THR A 27 -10.94 -10.97 -13.16
C THR A 27 -11.01 -12.45 -12.76
N TYR A 28 -11.46 -12.70 -11.54
CA TYR A 28 -11.86 -14.04 -11.15
C TYR A 28 -13.25 -14.34 -11.71
N PRO A 29 -13.54 -15.58 -12.15
CA PRO A 29 -14.88 -15.95 -12.62
C PRO A 29 -15.94 -15.94 -11.49
N LYS A 30 -15.50 -15.99 -10.23
CA LYS A 30 -16.30 -15.88 -9.01
C LYS A 30 -15.51 -15.09 -7.97
N LEU A 31 -16.19 -14.53 -6.96
CA LEU A 31 -15.53 -13.86 -5.84
C LEU A 31 -14.57 -14.83 -5.13
N PRO A 32 -13.25 -14.55 -5.07
CA PRO A 32 -12.31 -15.38 -4.32
C PRO A 32 -12.58 -15.26 -2.82
N VAL A 33 -12.54 -16.40 -2.12
CA VAL A 33 -12.71 -16.48 -0.67
C VAL A 33 -11.56 -17.32 -0.12
N TRP A 34 -10.91 -16.82 0.94
CA TRP A 34 -9.84 -17.51 1.64
C TRP A 34 -10.23 -17.62 3.11
N VAL A 35 -9.95 -18.78 3.71
CA VAL A 35 -10.05 -19.01 5.15
C VAL A 35 -8.63 -19.22 5.63
N VAL A 36 -8.25 -18.48 6.64
CA VAL A 36 -6.91 -18.49 7.25
C VAL A 36 -7.07 -18.69 8.75
N GLU A 37 -6.02 -19.16 9.41
CA GLU A 37 -6.01 -19.35 10.87
C GLU A 37 -5.76 -18.00 11.56
N ASP A 38 -4.60 -17.38 11.31
CA ASP A 38 -4.24 -16.09 11.87
C ASP A 38 -4.50 -14.93 10.89
N HIS A 39 -4.66 -13.70 11.40
CA HIS A 39 -5.00 -12.54 10.56
C HIS A 39 -3.94 -12.25 9.49
N HIS A 40 -2.66 -12.36 9.86
CA HIS A 40 -1.53 -12.07 8.98
C HIS A 40 -1.36 -13.10 7.85
N ASP A 41 -1.89 -14.32 8.00
CA ASP A 41 -1.85 -15.38 6.98
C ASP A 41 -2.65 -15.02 5.70
N VAL A 42 -3.39 -13.91 5.70
CA VAL A 42 -4.05 -13.39 4.50
C VAL A 42 -3.05 -12.81 3.49
N LEU A 43 -1.90 -12.31 3.94
CA LEU A 43 -0.97 -11.53 3.12
C LEU A 43 -0.42 -12.30 1.90
N PRO A 44 -0.07 -13.60 1.99
CA PRO A 44 0.29 -14.41 0.81
C PRO A 44 -0.78 -14.42 -0.29
N PHE A 45 -2.07 -14.41 0.07
CA PHE A 45 -3.17 -14.42 -0.90
C PHE A 45 -3.34 -13.08 -1.60
N ILE A 46 -3.14 -11.98 -0.86
CA ILE A 46 -3.12 -10.62 -1.40
C ILE A 46 -1.95 -10.48 -2.37
N TYR A 47 -0.74 -10.89 -1.96
CA TYR A 47 0.46 -10.83 -2.81
C TYR A 47 0.31 -11.69 -4.06
N ARG A 48 -0.32 -12.86 -3.97
CA ARG A 48 -0.63 -13.68 -5.14
C ARG A 48 -1.63 -12.99 -6.07
N ALA A 49 -2.64 -12.32 -5.54
CA ALA A 49 -3.61 -11.57 -6.35
C ALA A 49 -2.94 -10.38 -7.07
N ILE A 50 -2.00 -9.69 -6.41
CA ILE A 50 -1.17 -8.65 -7.04
C ILE A 50 -0.28 -9.25 -8.13
N GLY A 51 0.52 -10.28 -7.81
CA GLY A 51 1.46 -10.89 -8.76
C GLY A 51 0.78 -11.57 -9.96
N SER A 52 -0.45 -12.05 -9.78
CA SER A 52 -1.28 -12.59 -10.87
C SER A 52 -2.11 -11.53 -11.60
N LYS A 53 -1.95 -10.24 -11.28
CA LYS A 53 -2.63 -9.08 -11.88
C LYS A 53 -4.15 -9.06 -11.68
N HIS A 54 -4.67 -9.69 -10.63
CA HIS A 54 -6.08 -9.55 -10.23
C HIS A 54 -6.29 -8.35 -9.30
N LEU A 55 -5.23 -7.93 -8.60
CA LEU A 55 -5.16 -6.64 -7.90
C LEU A 55 -4.08 -5.77 -8.54
N PRO A 56 -4.22 -4.43 -8.50
CA PRO A 56 -3.14 -3.53 -8.88
C PRO A 56 -1.97 -3.67 -7.90
N VAL A 57 -0.79 -3.21 -8.30
CA VAL A 57 0.42 -3.24 -7.45
C VAL A 57 0.32 -2.24 -6.30
N SER A 58 -0.40 -1.15 -6.48
CA SER A 58 -0.58 -0.08 -5.50
C SER A 58 -2.00 0.48 -5.56
N ASN A 59 -2.31 1.39 -4.63
CA ASN A 59 -3.60 2.06 -4.53
C ASN A 59 -4.79 1.10 -4.27
N ILE A 60 -4.55 0.05 -3.47
CA ILE A 60 -5.61 -0.84 -3.00
C ILE A 60 -6.27 -0.21 -1.77
N SER A 61 -7.61 -0.12 -1.78
CA SER A 61 -8.40 0.15 -0.59
C SER A 61 -8.67 -1.17 0.14
N PHE A 62 -8.25 -1.26 1.40
CA PHE A 62 -8.44 -2.43 2.25
C PHE A 62 -9.53 -2.17 3.29
N VAL A 63 -10.50 -3.06 3.42
CA VAL A 63 -11.57 -2.98 4.42
C VAL A 63 -11.36 -4.09 5.45
N HIS A 64 -11.19 -3.70 6.71
CA HIS A 64 -10.92 -4.59 7.83
C HIS A 64 -12.11 -4.54 8.81
N LEU A 65 -12.78 -5.67 9.00
CA LEU A 65 -13.90 -5.81 9.93
C LEU A 65 -13.41 -6.60 11.14
N ASP A 66 -13.07 -5.90 12.21
CA ASP A 66 -12.55 -6.53 13.42
C ASP A 66 -12.75 -5.62 14.63
N SER A 67 -12.72 -6.20 15.83
CA SER A 67 -12.60 -5.49 17.09
C SER A 67 -11.22 -4.87 17.33
N HIS A 68 -10.18 -5.25 16.59
CA HIS A 68 -8.83 -4.69 16.65
C HIS A 68 -8.45 -4.02 15.33
N PRO A 69 -7.63 -2.97 15.35
CA PRO A 69 -7.25 -2.26 14.13
C PRO A 69 -6.17 -2.99 13.31
N ASP A 70 -5.38 -3.87 13.95
CA ASP A 70 -4.21 -4.55 13.36
C ASP A 70 -3.18 -3.62 12.70
N LEU A 71 -3.11 -2.37 13.20
CA LEU A 71 -2.25 -1.31 12.69
C LEU A 71 -0.94 -1.16 13.49
N LEU A 72 -0.53 -2.14 14.31
CA LEU A 72 0.77 -2.05 14.96
C LEU A 72 1.90 -2.23 13.95
N ILE A 73 3.08 -1.74 14.32
CA ILE A 73 4.32 -1.91 13.56
C ILE A 73 5.28 -2.71 14.46
N PRO A 74 5.92 -3.78 13.95
CA PRO A 74 6.94 -4.49 14.71
C PRO A 74 8.06 -3.54 15.15
N VAL A 75 8.34 -3.48 16.46
CA VAL A 75 9.18 -2.43 17.07
C VAL A 75 10.61 -2.43 16.53
N ASP A 76 11.18 -3.61 16.29
CA ASP A 76 12.60 -3.74 15.93
C ASP A 76 12.82 -4.22 14.50
N MET A 77 11.77 -4.33 13.67
CA MET A 77 11.91 -4.81 12.30
C MET A 77 12.61 -3.76 11.42
N PRO A 78 13.75 -4.09 10.78
CA PRO A 78 14.37 -3.23 9.78
C PRO A 78 13.38 -2.90 8.66
N ALA A 79 13.32 -1.66 8.21
CA ALA A 79 12.35 -1.26 7.18
C ALA A 79 12.54 -2.04 5.87
N ASP A 80 13.79 -2.38 5.54
CA ASP A 80 14.11 -3.11 4.31
C ASP A 80 13.57 -4.55 4.33
N THR A 81 13.29 -5.12 5.51
CA THR A 81 12.66 -6.44 5.67
C THR A 81 11.31 -6.52 4.98
N VAL A 82 10.57 -5.41 4.87
CA VAL A 82 9.26 -5.36 4.19
C VAL A 82 9.34 -5.80 2.73
N PHE A 83 10.51 -5.68 2.08
CA PHE A 83 10.70 -6.05 0.69
C PHE A 83 11.28 -7.46 0.50
N ASP A 84 11.61 -8.15 1.59
CA ASP A 84 11.97 -9.58 1.60
C ASP A 84 10.76 -10.36 2.15
N LYS A 85 10.06 -11.05 1.27
CA LYS A 85 8.79 -11.71 1.59
C LYS A 85 8.94 -12.74 2.70
N GLU A 86 9.97 -13.59 2.60
CA GLU A 86 10.20 -14.68 3.55
C GLU A 86 10.58 -14.12 4.92
N ALA A 87 11.46 -13.12 4.96
CA ALA A 87 11.85 -12.45 6.20
C ALA A 87 10.68 -11.65 6.81
N LEU A 88 9.90 -10.95 5.99
CA LEU A 88 8.71 -10.21 6.44
C LEU A 88 7.74 -11.16 7.14
N PHE A 89 7.38 -12.27 6.52
CA PHE A 89 6.38 -13.18 7.07
C PHE A 89 6.79 -13.78 8.42
N SER A 90 8.09 -13.93 8.69
CA SER A 90 8.55 -14.37 10.01
C SER A 90 8.46 -13.30 11.11
N GLU A 91 8.32 -12.02 10.75
CA GLU A 91 8.24 -10.90 11.69
C GLU A 91 6.78 -10.46 11.98
N LEU A 92 5.81 -11.00 11.23
CA LEU A 92 4.40 -10.64 11.37
C LEU A 92 3.69 -11.47 12.45
N SER A 93 2.69 -10.86 13.05
CA SER A 93 1.75 -11.45 14.00
C SER A 93 0.34 -10.92 13.71
N ILE A 94 -0.64 -11.42 14.44
CA ILE A 94 -2.07 -11.10 14.27
C ILE A 94 -2.36 -9.59 14.30
N GLU A 95 -1.56 -8.79 15.02
CA GLU A 95 -1.84 -7.39 15.32
C GLU A 95 -1.02 -6.36 14.51
N ASN A 96 -0.02 -6.79 13.73
CA ASN A 96 1.03 -5.90 13.20
C ASN A 96 1.31 -6.02 11.69
N TRP A 97 0.37 -6.57 10.93
CA TRP A 97 0.59 -6.98 9.53
C TRP A 97 0.11 -5.98 8.48
N ILE A 98 -0.83 -5.08 8.81
CA ILE A 98 -1.40 -4.13 7.84
C ILE A 98 -0.40 -3.02 7.49
N MET A 99 0.28 -2.44 8.50
CA MET A 99 1.19 -1.31 8.29
C MET A 99 2.41 -1.64 7.42
N PRO A 100 3.03 -2.83 7.52
CA PRO A 100 4.03 -3.26 6.54
C PRO A 100 3.50 -3.27 5.09
N ALA A 101 2.25 -3.68 4.85
CA ALA A 101 1.65 -3.63 3.51
C ALA A 101 1.33 -2.20 3.03
N VAL A 102 1.04 -1.28 3.95
CA VAL A 102 0.95 0.17 3.66
C VAL A 102 2.33 0.71 3.28
N TYR A 103 3.38 0.40 4.06
CA TYR A 103 4.75 0.84 3.77
C TYR A 103 5.30 0.28 2.46
N ALA A 104 4.97 -0.96 2.11
CA ALA A 104 5.27 -1.56 0.80
C ALA A 104 4.57 -0.84 -0.37
N GLY A 105 3.62 0.06 -0.10
CA GLY A 105 2.89 0.84 -1.10
C GLY A 105 1.71 0.11 -1.73
N HIS A 106 1.31 -1.05 -1.21
CA HIS A 106 0.18 -1.81 -1.72
C HIS A 106 -1.15 -1.16 -1.33
N PHE A 107 -1.31 -0.88 -0.03
CA PHE A 107 -2.52 -0.25 0.51
C PHE A 107 -2.34 1.27 0.56
N SER A 108 -3.30 2.01 -0.02
CA SER A 108 -3.36 3.47 0.09
C SER A 108 -4.40 3.95 1.10
N GLN A 109 -5.37 3.09 1.42
CA GLN A 109 -6.46 3.37 2.35
C GLN A 109 -6.81 2.12 3.13
N VAL A 110 -6.91 2.25 4.46
CA VAL A 110 -7.41 1.20 5.34
C VAL A 110 -8.68 1.71 5.99
N ILE A 111 -9.78 0.99 5.80
CA ILE A 111 -11.08 1.27 6.40
C ILE A 111 -11.29 0.23 7.49
N TRP A 112 -11.16 0.65 8.74
CA TRP A 112 -11.44 -0.20 9.88
C TRP A 112 -12.89 -0.02 10.33
N LEU A 113 -13.69 -1.07 10.21
CA LEU A 113 -15.07 -1.12 10.68
C LEU A 113 -15.10 -1.97 11.95
N HIS A 114 -15.41 -1.34 13.08
CA HIS A 114 -15.33 -1.97 14.38
C HIS A 114 -16.63 -1.81 15.17
N PRO A 115 -16.90 -2.70 16.15
CA PRO A 115 -18.03 -2.51 17.05
C PRO A 115 -17.83 -1.30 17.95
N ALA A 116 -18.94 -0.73 18.45
CA ALA A 116 -18.93 0.50 19.25
C ALA A 116 -18.13 0.43 20.57
N TRP A 117 -17.78 -0.78 21.04
CA TRP A 117 -16.96 -0.99 22.24
C TRP A 117 -15.45 -1.05 21.96
N ALA A 118 -15.03 -1.20 20.70
CA ALA A 118 -13.62 -1.13 20.31
C ALA A 118 -13.23 0.35 20.20
N GLN A 119 -12.43 0.84 21.14
CA GLN A 119 -12.08 2.27 21.28
C GLN A 119 -10.57 2.52 21.17
N GLN A 120 -9.82 1.60 20.55
CA GLN A 120 -8.35 1.72 20.41
C GLN A 120 -7.91 2.93 19.57
N ILE A 121 -8.72 3.34 18.59
CA ILE A 121 -8.51 4.54 17.78
C ILE A 121 -9.84 5.31 17.75
N GLU A 122 -9.80 6.63 17.86
CA GLU A 122 -10.99 7.47 17.76
C GLU A 122 -11.66 7.31 16.38
N GLU A 123 -12.98 7.29 16.32
CA GLU A 123 -13.70 7.24 15.05
C GLU A 123 -13.40 8.51 14.22
N GLY A 124 -13.04 8.34 12.94
CA GLY A 124 -12.76 9.46 12.07
C GLY A 124 -11.80 9.12 10.94
N THR A 125 -11.42 10.15 10.18
CA THR A 125 -10.37 10.03 9.15
C THR A 125 -9.04 10.41 9.76
N HIS A 126 -8.12 9.45 9.80
CA HIS A 126 -6.77 9.65 10.28
C HIS A 126 -5.78 9.58 9.13
N HIS A 127 -4.80 10.47 9.14
CA HIS A 127 -3.72 10.48 8.16
C HIS A 127 -2.42 10.10 8.87
N PHE A 128 -1.80 9.03 8.40
CA PHE A 128 -0.53 8.53 8.94
C PHE A 128 0.53 8.55 7.84
N LEU A 129 1.77 8.73 8.25
CA LEU A 129 2.95 8.52 7.40
C LEU A 129 3.67 7.30 7.95
N VAL A 130 3.99 6.35 7.08
CA VAL A 130 4.75 5.14 7.43
C VAL A 130 6.03 5.16 6.62
N GLY A 131 7.16 4.94 7.28
CA GLY A 131 8.46 5.15 6.67
C GLY A 131 9.58 4.39 7.35
N LYS A 132 10.77 4.49 6.76
CA LYS A 132 12.02 4.10 7.40
C LYS A 132 12.50 5.25 8.28
N ASP A 133 12.63 5.01 9.57
CA ASP A 133 13.30 5.94 10.47
C ASP A 133 14.81 5.89 10.20
N THR A 134 15.40 7.04 9.88
CA THR A 134 16.82 7.12 9.51
C THR A 134 17.77 6.96 10.70
N SER A 135 17.29 7.14 11.93
CA SER A 135 18.08 6.98 13.15
C SER A 135 18.17 5.52 13.61
N THR A 136 17.09 4.76 13.43
CA THR A 136 16.96 3.36 13.89
C THR A 136 17.02 2.36 12.75
N THR A 137 16.80 2.79 11.51
CA THR A 137 16.67 1.98 10.27
C THR A 137 15.45 1.05 10.22
N THR A 138 14.60 1.08 11.25
CA THR A 138 13.37 0.29 11.38
C THR A 138 12.18 0.98 10.73
N ILE A 139 11.12 0.23 10.44
CA ILE A 139 9.83 0.79 10.02
C ILE A 139 9.16 1.56 11.18
N ARG A 140 8.57 2.71 10.90
CA ARG A 140 7.84 3.57 11.84
C ARG A 140 6.62 4.20 11.20
#